data_AF-A0A497IFM7-F1
#
_entry.id   AF-A0A497IFM7-F1
#
_cell.length_a   1.000
_cell.length_b   1.000
_cell.length_c   1.000
_cell.angle_alpha   90.00
_cell.angle_beta   90.00
_cell.angle_gamma   90.00
#
_symmetry.space_group_name_H-M   'P 1'
#
loop_
_entity.id
_entity.type
_entity.pdbx_description
1 polymer ?
#
loop_
_entity_poly.entity_id
_entity_poly.type
_entity_poly.pdbx_seq_one_letter_code
_entity_poly.pdbx_strand_id
1 'polypeptide(L)'
;MRGQAFDTFKLMIAAVVAVAILGILLGILGNISTPGADPASAIRQQLSKAYQYKGSTFVSSGEASFVAGTVYTTDTFTDAVGGSGVTLKFCAETTLTSNEAVSIGTDKDELGVEKDFRAKVKAKCTTDTSGTTCYIGIGDADFDSC
;
A
#
# COMPACT_ATOMS: atom_id res chain seq x y z
N MET A 1 -17.31 45.11 -31.01
CA MET A 1 -17.61 43.74 -30.53
C MET A 1 -16.34 42.87 -30.40
N ARG A 2 -15.19 43.44 -29.99
CA ARG A 2 -13.92 42.70 -29.78
C ARG A 2 -13.63 42.37 -28.31
N GLY A 3 -14.42 42.86 -27.35
CA GLY A 3 -14.20 42.62 -25.91
C GLY A 3 -14.77 41.31 -25.38
N GLN A 4 -15.85 40.78 -25.97
CA GLN A 4 -16.55 39.59 -25.45
C GLN A 4 -15.75 38.29 -25.69
N ALA A 5 -15.03 38.19 -26.82
CA ALA A 5 -14.22 37.01 -27.12
C ALA A 5 -12.97 36.88 -26.22
N PHE A 6 -12.39 38.00 -25.76
CA PHE A 6 -11.25 37.99 -24.85
C PHE A 6 -11.65 37.59 -23.42
N ASP A 7 -12.86 37.95 -23.00
CA ASP A 7 -13.39 37.50 -21.71
C ASP A 7 -13.67 35.99 -21.72
N THR A 8 -14.27 35.47 -22.80
CA THR A 8 -14.50 34.03 -22.95
C THR A 8 -13.20 33.23 -22.98
N PHE A 9 -12.14 33.77 -23.61
CA PHE A 9 -10.83 33.12 -23.65
C PHE A 9 -10.17 33.07 -22.25
N LYS A 10 -10.30 34.13 -21.45
CA LYS A 10 -9.85 34.14 -20.05
C LYS A 10 -10.63 33.15 -19.19
N LEU A 11 -11.95 33.08 -19.38
CA LEU A 11 -12.82 32.18 -18.64
C LEU A 11 -12.52 30.71 -18.98
N MET A 12 -12.21 30.41 -20.24
CA MET A 12 -11.76 29.08 -20.68
C MET A 12 -10.40 28.71 -20.06
N ILE A 13 -9.42 29.60 -20.06
CA ILE A 13 -8.11 29.34 -19.45
C ILE A 13 -8.26 29.11 -17.94
N ALA A 14 -9.09 29.90 -17.25
CA ALA A 14 -9.35 29.71 -15.83
C ALA A 14 -9.96 28.33 -15.53
N ALA A 15 -10.88 27.85 -16.37
CA ALA A 15 -11.47 26.52 -16.22
C ALA A 15 -10.44 25.40 -16.45
N VAL A 16 -9.57 25.52 -17.46
CA VAL A 16 -8.51 24.53 -17.73
C VAL A 16 -7.50 24.46 -16.59
N VAL A 17 -7.09 25.63 -16.06
CA VAL A 17 -6.16 25.70 -14.92
C VAL A 17 -6.80 25.11 -13.66
N ALA A 18 -8.09 25.34 -13.42
CA ALA A 18 -8.80 24.74 -12.29
C ALA A 18 -8.83 23.21 -12.36
N VAL A 19 -9.09 22.64 -13.55
CA VAL A 19 -9.06 21.17 -13.77
C VAL A 19 -7.64 20.62 -13.57
N ALA A 20 -6.61 21.33 -14.05
CA ALA A 20 -5.22 20.93 -13.86
C ALA A 20 -4.82 20.92 -12.37
N ILE A 21 -5.20 21.96 -11.62
CA ILE A 21 -4.94 22.05 -10.17
C ILE A 21 -5.72 20.96 -9.41
N LEU A 22 -6.96 20.67 -9.79
CA LEU A 22 -7.73 19.55 -9.22
C LEU A 22 -7.04 18.20 -9.47
N GLY A 23 -6.50 17.99 -10.67
CA GLY A 23 -5.72 16.77 -10.98
C GLY A 23 -4.48 16.62 -10.10
N ILE A 24 -3.75 17.71 -9.87
CA ILE A 24 -2.58 17.72 -8.98
C ILE A 24 -3.00 17.49 -7.52
N LEU A 25 -4.07 18.14 -7.05
CA LEU A 25 -4.60 17.96 -5.70
C LEU A 25 -5.08 16.53 -5.45
N LEU A 26 -5.74 15.89 -6.42
CA LEU A 26 -6.13 14.48 -6.33
C LEU A 26 -4.91 13.54 -6.34
N GLY A 27 -3.87 13.85 -7.11
CA GLY A 27 -2.59 13.13 -7.07
C GLY A 27 -1.89 13.24 -5.71
N ILE A 28 -1.97 14.40 -5.06
CA ILE A 28 -1.44 14.61 -3.71
C ILE A 28 -2.31 13.90 -2.66
N LEU A 29 -3.65 13.99 -2.75
CA LEU A 29 -4.60 13.30 -1.86
C LEU A 29 -4.46 11.78 -1.93
N GLY A 30 -4.13 11.20 -3.10
CA GLY A 30 -3.77 9.80 -3.24
C GLY A 30 -2.47 9.40 -2.53
N ASN A 31 -1.67 10.37 -2.09
CA ASN A 31 -0.38 10.21 -1.43
C ASN A 31 -0.36 10.75 0.02
N ILE A 32 -1.50 11.26 0.54
CA ILE A 32 -1.61 11.63 1.95
C ILE A 32 -1.82 10.34 2.76
N SER A 33 -0.70 9.79 3.22
CA SER A 33 -0.72 8.85 4.33
C SER A 33 -1.30 9.53 5.55
N THR A 34 -2.53 9.16 5.94
CA THR A 34 -3.06 9.47 7.27
C THR A 34 -2.06 8.97 8.32
N PRO A 35 -1.55 9.82 9.23
CA PRO A 35 -0.70 9.37 10.32
C PRO A 35 -1.54 8.47 11.25
N GLY A 36 -1.18 7.20 11.36
CA GLY A 36 -1.95 6.22 12.13
C GLY A 36 -3.06 5.51 11.35
N ALA A 37 -2.85 5.29 10.04
CA ALA A 37 -3.74 4.43 9.26
C ALA A 37 -3.87 3.05 9.92
N ASP A 38 -5.09 2.50 9.87
CA ASP A 38 -5.36 1.13 10.27
C ASP A 38 -4.46 0.17 9.45
N PRO A 39 -3.69 -0.72 10.10
CA PRO A 39 -2.76 -1.61 9.39
C PRO A 39 -3.46 -2.52 8.37
N ALA A 40 -4.65 -3.03 8.68
CA ALA A 40 -5.37 -3.92 7.76
C ALA A 40 -5.81 -3.15 6.50
N SER A 41 -6.30 -1.92 6.66
CA SER A 41 -6.61 -1.03 5.53
C SER A 41 -5.38 -0.72 4.69
N ALA A 42 -4.25 -0.40 5.34
CA ALA A 42 -2.98 -0.15 4.65
C ALA A 42 -2.52 -1.38 3.86
N ILE A 43 -2.55 -2.58 4.47
CA ILE A 43 -2.23 -3.84 3.79
C ILE A 43 -3.13 -4.05 2.58
N ARG A 44 -4.46 -3.97 2.74
CA ARG A 44 -5.42 -4.16 1.63
C ARG A 44 -5.15 -3.21 0.46
N GLN A 45 -4.93 -1.93 0.76
CA GLN A 45 -4.72 -0.93 -0.27
C GLN A 45 -3.40 -1.16 -1.01
N GLN A 46 -2.31 -1.40 -0.29
CA GLN A 46 -1.00 -1.63 -0.91
C GLN A 46 -0.98 -2.96 -1.68
N LEU A 47 -1.61 -4.00 -1.14
CA LEU A 47 -1.68 -5.30 -1.79
C LEU A 47 -2.50 -5.23 -3.08
N SER A 48 -3.65 -4.55 -3.09
CA SER A 48 -4.45 -4.32 -4.30
C SER A 48 -3.67 -3.51 -5.35
N LYS A 49 -2.94 -2.47 -4.92
CA LYS A 49 -2.05 -1.69 -5.80
C LYS A 49 -0.94 -2.57 -6.40
N ALA A 50 -0.21 -3.31 -5.56
CA ALA A 50 0.85 -4.22 -5.99
C ALA A 50 0.35 -5.25 -7.01
N TYR A 51 -0.84 -5.80 -6.77
CA TYR A 51 -1.47 -6.77 -7.66
C TYR A 51 -1.88 -6.15 -9.00
N GLN A 52 -2.36 -4.91 -9.03
CA GLN A 52 -2.66 -4.18 -10.27
C GLN A 52 -1.39 -3.89 -11.08
N TYR A 53 -0.28 -3.57 -10.42
CA TYR A 53 0.98 -3.24 -11.10
C TYR A 53 1.75 -4.44 -11.64
N LYS A 54 1.36 -5.69 -11.29
CA LYS A 54 1.90 -6.97 -11.80
C LYS A 54 3.40 -6.89 -12.18
N GLY A 55 4.30 -6.81 -11.20
CA GLY A 55 5.74 -6.70 -11.47
C GLY A 55 6.54 -5.97 -10.39
N SER A 56 7.85 -5.84 -10.64
CA SER A 56 8.98 -5.58 -9.71
C SER A 56 8.94 -4.33 -8.82
N THR A 57 7.93 -3.47 -8.96
CA THR A 57 7.84 -2.23 -8.21
C THR A 57 7.08 -2.49 -6.91
N PHE A 58 7.76 -2.34 -5.77
CA PHE A 58 7.09 -2.35 -4.48
C PHE A 58 6.29 -1.06 -4.30
N VAL A 59 5.11 -1.19 -3.73
CA VAL A 59 4.30 -0.04 -3.28
C VAL A 59 4.38 0.05 -1.77
N SER A 60 4.40 1.27 -1.24
CA SER A 60 4.52 1.53 0.19
C SER A 60 3.42 2.48 0.64
N SER A 61 2.85 2.20 1.81
CA SER A 61 2.10 3.19 2.57
C SER A 61 3.05 4.14 3.30
N GLY A 62 2.51 5.17 3.95
CA GLY A 62 3.20 5.74 5.11
C GLY A 62 2.96 4.90 6.37
N GLU A 63 3.21 5.47 7.53
CA GLU A 63 3.22 4.71 8.79
C GLU A 63 1.81 4.31 9.24
N ALA A 64 1.64 3.00 9.47
CA ALA A 64 0.50 2.41 10.15
C ALA A 64 0.87 2.11 11.62
N SER A 65 -0.12 2.17 12.51
CA SER A 65 0.07 1.87 13.94
C SER A 65 -0.37 0.46 14.26
N PHE A 66 0.58 -0.39 14.65
CA PHE A 66 0.35 -1.78 15.04
C PHE A 66 0.19 -1.85 16.56
N VAL A 67 -0.80 -2.63 17.00
CA VAL A 67 -1.16 -2.77 18.42
C VAL A 67 -0.84 -4.19 18.88
N ALA A 68 -0.16 -4.30 20.03
CA ALA A 68 0.22 -5.55 20.66
C ALA A 68 -0.99 -6.48 20.88
N GLY A 69 -0.78 -7.77 20.68
CA GLY A 69 -1.81 -8.81 20.76
C GLY A 69 -2.66 -8.96 19.51
N THR A 70 -2.41 -8.19 18.45
CA THR A 70 -3.11 -8.34 17.17
C THR A 70 -2.44 -9.39 16.31
N VAL A 71 -3.23 -10.26 15.68
CA VAL A 71 -2.76 -11.24 14.69
C VAL A 71 -3.43 -10.94 13.35
N TYR A 72 -2.62 -10.89 12.29
CA TYR A 72 -3.10 -10.75 10.92
C TYR A 72 -2.80 -12.03 10.16
N THR A 73 -3.81 -12.58 9.47
CA THR A 73 -3.64 -13.77 8.63
C THR A 73 -3.83 -13.40 7.16
N THR A 74 -3.09 -14.05 6.28
CA THR A 74 -3.11 -13.80 4.83
C THR A 74 -4.50 -14.04 4.23
N ASP A 75 -5.25 -15.01 4.76
CA ASP A 75 -6.63 -15.30 4.37
C ASP A 75 -7.53 -14.06 4.41
N THR A 76 -7.33 -13.19 5.41
CA THR A 76 -8.12 -11.96 5.54
C THR A 76 -7.89 -10.98 4.40
N PHE A 77 -6.82 -11.11 3.62
CA PHE A 77 -6.43 -10.18 2.56
C PHE A 77 -6.55 -10.76 1.15
N THR A 78 -7.00 -12.00 1.01
CA THR A 78 -7.14 -12.69 -0.29
C THR A 78 -8.11 -11.98 -1.24
N ASP A 79 -9.13 -11.30 -0.70
CA ASP A 79 -10.09 -10.50 -1.45
C ASP A 79 -9.44 -9.29 -2.14
N ALA A 80 -8.34 -8.76 -1.60
CA ALA A 80 -7.62 -7.63 -2.19
C ALA A 80 -6.89 -8.00 -3.51
N VAL A 81 -6.69 -9.30 -3.78
CA VAL A 81 -5.92 -9.82 -4.93
C VAL A 81 -6.74 -10.71 -5.86
N GLY A 82 -8.08 -10.71 -5.75
CA GLY A 82 -8.94 -11.48 -6.65
C GLY A 82 -9.12 -12.95 -6.27
N GLY A 83 -8.78 -13.34 -5.04
CA GLY A 83 -9.27 -14.54 -4.36
C GLY A 83 -8.67 -15.90 -4.74
N SER A 84 -8.36 -16.16 -6.03
CA SER A 84 -7.97 -17.50 -6.49
C SER A 84 -6.65 -17.51 -7.24
N GLY A 85 -5.73 -18.42 -6.86
CA GLY A 85 -4.45 -18.62 -7.54
C GLY A 85 -3.35 -17.60 -7.17
N VAL A 86 -3.58 -16.83 -6.09
CA VAL A 86 -2.60 -15.90 -5.53
C VAL A 86 -2.15 -16.39 -4.16
N THR A 87 -0.85 -16.59 -4.00
CA THR A 87 -0.25 -16.92 -2.71
C THR A 87 0.14 -15.62 -2.00
N LEU A 88 -0.27 -15.44 -0.76
CA LEU A 88 0.08 -14.29 0.06
C LEU A 88 1.09 -14.69 1.13
N LYS A 89 2.08 -13.84 1.41
CA LYS A 89 3.11 -14.08 2.45
C LYS A 89 3.46 -12.80 3.19
N PHE A 90 3.66 -12.90 4.50
CA PHE A 90 4.18 -11.81 5.33
C PHE A 90 5.70 -11.80 5.38
N CYS A 91 6.24 -10.59 5.45
CA CYS A 91 7.65 -10.28 5.63
C CYS A 91 7.76 -9.12 6.62
N ALA A 92 8.76 -9.15 7.50
CA ALA A 92 9.02 -8.07 8.43
C ALA A 92 10.49 -7.67 8.38
N GLU A 93 10.76 -6.39 8.62
CA GLU A 93 12.12 -5.89 8.80
C GLU A 93 12.82 -6.60 9.95
N THR A 94 14.11 -6.92 9.76
CA THR A 94 14.94 -7.63 10.76
C THR A 94 14.99 -6.92 12.11
N THR A 95 14.92 -5.58 12.13
CA THR A 95 14.90 -4.80 13.37
C THR A 95 13.62 -5.03 14.19
N LEU A 96 12.48 -5.25 13.52
CA LEU A 96 11.20 -5.53 14.19
C LEU A 96 11.15 -6.94 14.75
N THR A 97 11.71 -7.91 14.03
CA THR A 97 11.77 -9.30 14.50
C THR A 97 12.81 -9.49 15.60
N SER A 98 13.99 -8.86 15.49
CA SER A 98 15.05 -8.97 16.52
C SER A 98 14.71 -8.28 17.84
N ASN A 99 13.87 -7.24 17.81
CA ASN A 99 13.33 -6.60 19.01
C ASN A 99 12.03 -7.26 19.52
N GLU A 100 11.61 -8.38 18.93
CA GLU A 100 10.37 -9.09 19.27
C GLU A 100 9.17 -8.13 19.26
N ALA A 101 9.12 -7.21 18.30
CA ALA A 101 7.94 -6.37 18.08
C ALA A 101 6.92 -7.11 17.21
N VAL A 102 7.41 -8.02 16.37
CA VAL A 102 6.64 -8.82 15.42
C VAL A 102 7.14 -10.25 15.40
N SER A 103 6.20 -11.19 15.29
CA SER A 103 6.43 -12.60 14.98
C SER A 103 5.82 -12.94 13.60
N ILE A 104 6.50 -13.80 12.83
CA ILE A 104 6.02 -14.29 11.53
C ILE A 104 5.84 -15.81 11.65
N GLY A 105 4.67 -16.31 11.26
CA GLY A 105 4.39 -17.75 11.25
C GLY A 105 5.35 -18.52 10.36
N THR A 106 5.54 -19.81 10.63
CA THR A 106 6.47 -20.69 9.88
C THR A 106 6.19 -20.68 8.37
N ASP A 107 4.91 -20.69 8.00
CA ASP A 107 4.45 -20.67 6.61
C ASP A 107 4.33 -19.24 6.04
N LYS A 108 4.63 -18.23 6.85
CA LYS A 108 4.51 -16.79 6.55
C LYS A 108 3.08 -16.36 6.20
N ASP A 109 2.10 -17.10 6.66
CA ASP A 109 0.68 -16.83 6.54
C ASP A 109 0.12 -15.97 7.69
N GLU A 110 0.85 -15.90 8.80
CA GLU A 110 0.47 -15.12 9.98
C GLU A 110 1.54 -14.09 10.38
N LEU A 111 1.06 -12.93 10.82
CA LEU A 111 1.83 -11.83 11.40
C LEU A 111 1.28 -11.54 12.80
N GLY A 112 2.04 -11.90 13.83
CA GLY A 112 1.74 -11.57 15.22
C GLY A 112 2.40 -10.25 15.64
N VAL A 113 1.64 -9.37 16.28
CA VAL A 113 2.15 -8.11 16.85
C VAL A 113 2.37 -8.31 18.33
N GLU A 114 3.63 -8.31 18.75
CA GLU A 114 4.01 -8.58 20.15
C GLU A 114 4.14 -7.28 20.97
N LYS A 115 4.43 -6.17 20.31
CA LYS A 115 4.60 -4.84 20.93
C LYS A 115 3.94 -3.77 20.07
N ASP A 116 3.57 -2.65 20.68
CA ASP A 116 3.07 -1.49 19.93
C ASP A 116 4.21 -0.85 19.13
N PHE A 117 3.99 -0.63 17.84
CA PHE A 117 4.96 0.08 17.00
C PHE A 117 4.29 0.79 15.81
N ARG A 118 5.06 1.62 15.13
CA ARG A 118 4.66 2.24 13.87
C ARG A 118 5.62 1.83 12.78
N ALA A 119 5.08 1.38 11.66
CA ALA A 119 5.88 0.98 10.52
C ALA A 119 5.12 1.21 9.21
N LYS A 120 5.87 1.31 8.11
CA LYS A 120 5.29 1.32 6.77
C LYS A 120 4.81 -0.08 6.41
N VAL A 121 3.76 -0.16 5.61
CA VAL A 121 3.34 -1.39 4.96
C VAL A 121 3.76 -1.31 3.50
N LYS A 122 4.49 -2.32 3.06
CA LYS A 122 4.92 -2.49 1.67
C LYS A 122 4.21 -3.69 1.08
N ALA A 123 4.00 -3.68 -0.24
CA ALA A 123 3.53 -4.86 -0.95
C ALA A 123 4.27 -5.00 -2.29
N LYS A 124 4.54 -6.26 -2.68
CA LYS A 124 5.17 -6.62 -3.95
C LYS A 124 4.49 -7.89 -4.46
N CYS A 125 4.01 -7.88 -5.69
CA CYS A 125 3.46 -9.08 -6.34
C CYS A 125 4.36 -9.50 -7.49
N THR A 126 4.74 -10.76 -7.49
CA THR A 126 5.55 -11.40 -8.54
C THR A 126 4.75 -12.53 -9.15
N THR A 127 4.64 -12.53 -10.48
CA THR A 127 4.03 -13.64 -11.22
C THR A 127 5.13 -14.46 -11.87
N ASP A 128 5.16 -15.74 -11.56
CA ASP A 128 6.06 -16.73 -12.17
C ASP A 128 5.22 -17.80 -12.90
N THR A 129 5.88 -18.88 -13.34
CA THR A 129 5.21 -20.02 -13.99
C THR A 129 4.32 -20.84 -13.05
N SER A 130 4.49 -20.69 -11.73
CA SER A 130 3.79 -21.44 -10.69
C SER A 130 2.56 -20.70 -10.17
N GLY A 131 2.47 -19.38 -10.39
CA GLY A 131 1.32 -18.55 -10.03
C GLY A 131 1.72 -17.11 -9.72
N THR A 132 0.82 -16.37 -9.07
CA THR A 132 1.16 -15.05 -8.53
C THR A 132 1.42 -15.17 -7.05
N THR A 133 2.58 -14.76 -6.59
CA THR A 133 2.90 -14.62 -5.16
C THR A 133 2.97 -13.15 -4.82
N CYS A 134 2.25 -12.72 -3.79
CA CYS A 134 2.34 -11.38 -3.24
C CYS A 134 2.88 -11.39 -1.82
N TYR A 135 3.85 -10.53 -1.58
CA TYR A 135 4.49 -10.33 -0.29
C TYR A 135 3.96 -9.07 0.36
N ILE A 136 3.65 -9.14 1.65
CA ILE A 136 3.22 -8.06 2.52
C ILE A 136 4.38 -7.76 3.48
N GLY A 137 5.07 -6.65 3.27
CA GLY A 137 6.24 -6.23 4.03
C GLY A 137 5.88 -5.24 5.13
N ILE A 138 6.41 -5.45 6.34
CA ILE A 138 6.25 -4.52 7.47
C ILE A 138 7.59 -3.85 7.76
N GLY A 139 7.59 -2.52 7.84
CA GLY A 139 8.80 -1.70 7.99
C GLY A 139 9.60 -1.63 6.68
N ASP A 140 10.93 -1.66 6.80
CA ASP A 140 11.83 -1.75 5.66
C ASP A 140 12.15 -3.21 5.27
N ALA A 141 11.16 -4.11 5.38
CA ALA A 141 11.27 -5.51 4.99
C ALA A 141 11.90 -5.68 3.60
N ASP A 142 12.94 -6.53 3.54
CA ASP A 142 13.58 -6.94 2.29
C ASP A 142 12.86 -8.17 1.72
N PHE A 143 12.12 -7.94 0.64
CA PHE A 143 11.34 -8.97 -0.04
C PHE A 143 12.19 -10.05 -0.71
N ASP A 144 13.47 -9.80 -0.96
CA ASP A 144 14.35 -10.78 -1.60
C ASP A 144 14.94 -11.77 -0.56
N SER A 145 14.89 -11.40 0.73
CA SER A 145 15.23 -12.26 1.87
C SER A 145 14.02 -12.97 2.48
N CYS A 146 12.86 -12.78 1.85
CA CYS A 146 11.60 -13.39 2.20
C CYS A 146 11.29 -14.57 1.24
#